data_AF-A0A9D2CCV6-F1
#
_entry.id   AF-A0A9D2CCV6-F1
#
_cell.length_a   1.000
_cell.length_b   1.000
_cell.length_c   1.000
_cell.angle_alpha   90.00
_cell.angle_beta   90.00
_cell.angle_gamma   90.00
#
_symmetry.space_group_name_H-M   'P 1'
#
loop_
_entity.id
_entity.type
_entity.pdbx_description
1 polymer ?
#
loop_
_entity_poly.entity_id
_entity_poly.type
_entity_poly.pdbx_seq_one_letter_code
_entity_poly.pdbx_strand_id
1 'polypeptide(L)'
;MRIVTFFLLFLGLFSCGGPTNRPVDVFVWDQLRAHEDPERVEPVGTCEVDEFLAEMARFPWHEQAREALKIKKNSPTLSVTDLKTDRSLFISSAVDDSDRLGYFVGYVYPGEEGMRARRYVSLYEVEQMEAIREMVLLFFRRDEAALKRLLGEQPKYMDARDHVGWEKYLKIKQKFM
;
A
#
# COMPACT_ATOMS: atom_id res chain seq x y z
N MET A 1 -22.87 -23.65 15.44
CA MET A 1 -23.74 -22.49 15.15
C MET A 1 -23.13 -21.24 15.76
N ARG A 2 -22.55 -20.38 14.90
CA ARG A 2 -22.50 -18.92 15.00
C ARG A 2 -21.75 -18.46 13.75
N ILE A 3 -22.53 -18.21 12.71
CA ILE A 3 -22.10 -17.62 11.45
C ILE A 3 -21.62 -16.21 11.80
N VAL A 4 -20.31 -15.95 11.64
CA VAL A 4 -19.76 -14.59 11.72
C VAL A 4 -19.38 -14.21 10.30
N THR A 5 -20.15 -13.26 9.80
CA THR A 5 -20.15 -12.69 8.47
C THR A 5 -18.77 -12.12 8.13
N PHE A 6 -18.17 -12.62 7.06
CA PHE A 6 -17.06 -11.98 6.35
C PHE A 6 -17.49 -10.58 5.92
N PHE A 7 -16.78 -9.52 6.32
CA PHE A 7 -16.89 -8.22 5.67
C PHE A 7 -15.50 -7.66 5.36
N LEU A 8 -15.32 -7.48 4.05
CA LEU A 8 -14.22 -6.83 3.37
C LEU A 8 -14.01 -5.41 3.91
N LEU A 9 -12.76 -5.07 4.23
CA LEU A 9 -12.29 -3.68 4.17
C LEU A 9 -12.77 -3.08 2.85
N PHE A 10 -13.41 -1.92 2.92
CA PHE A 10 -14.02 -1.22 1.79
C PHE A 10 -13.02 -0.98 0.65
N LEU A 11 -12.95 -1.95 -0.27
CA LEU A 11 -12.57 -1.79 -1.66
C LEU A 11 -13.82 -2.13 -2.47
N GLY A 12 -14.58 -1.08 -2.82
CA GLY A 12 -15.63 -1.05 -3.84
C GLY A 12 -16.47 -2.32 -4.04
N LEU A 13 -17.44 -2.57 -3.17
CA LEU A 13 -18.61 -3.41 -3.50
C LEU A 13 -19.68 -2.54 -4.18
N PHE A 14 -19.60 -2.41 -5.50
CA PHE A 14 -20.80 -2.18 -6.33
C PHE A 14 -20.71 -3.08 -7.56
N SER A 15 -21.41 -4.22 -7.50
CA SER A 15 -21.83 -4.94 -8.69
C SER A 15 -23.26 -5.42 -8.51
N CYS A 16 -24.20 -4.53 -8.86
CA CYS A 16 -25.53 -4.83 -9.37
C CYS A 16 -25.86 -3.73 -10.40
N GLY A 17 -26.37 -4.10 -11.57
CA GLY A 17 -26.34 -3.28 -12.78
C GLY A 17 -27.00 -1.89 -12.71
N GLY A 18 -26.31 -0.92 -13.36
CA GLY A 18 -26.72 0.46 -13.67
C GLY A 18 -26.06 1.52 -12.77
N PRO A 19 -25.75 2.75 -13.22
CA PRO A 19 -25.41 3.24 -14.56
C PRO A 19 -23.89 3.05 -14.84
N THR A 20 -23.39 3.47 -16.00
CA THR A 20 -21.95 3.53 -16.31
C THR A 20 -21.23 4.51 -15.35
N ASN A 21 -20.88 4.04 -14.16
CA ASN A 21 -20.00 4.77 -13.24
C ASN A 21 -18.65 4.94 -13.92
N ARG A 22 -18.40 6.14 -14.45
CA ARG A 22 -17.06 6.53 -14.88
C ARG A 22 -16.14 6.39 -13.66
N PRO A 23 -14.93 5.81 -13.81
CA PRO A 23 -13.98 5.77 -12.72
C PRO A 23 -13.74 7.19 -12.20
N VAL A 24 -13.82 7.38 -10.88
CA VAL A 24 -13.60 8.68 -10.26
C VAL A 24 -12.13 9.03 -10.43
N ASP A 25 -11.84 10.13 -11.11
CA ASP A 25 -10.47 10.57 -11.43
C ASP A 25 -9.86 11.34 -10.26
N VAL A 26 -9.61 10.64 -9.16
CA VAL A 26 -9.01 11.18 -7.94
C VAL A 26 -8.04 10.18 -7.33
N PHE A 27 -7.04 10.71 -6.64
CA PHE A 27 -6.19 9.95 -5.73
C PHE A 27 -6.70 10.14 -4.31
N VAL A 28 -6.83 9.03 -3.58
CA VAL A 28 -7.14 9.03 -2.15
C VAL A 28 -5.96 8.51 -1.37
N TRP A 29 -5.69 9.07 -0.21
CA TRP A 29 -4.57 8.63 0.63
C TRP A 29 -5.00 8.30 2.05
N ASP A 30 -4.21 7.45 2.67
CA ASP A 30 -4.37 7.05 4.06
C ASP A 30 -3.01 6.97 4.78
N GLN A 31 -3.09 6.93 6.11
CA GLN A 31 -1.95 6.75 6.98
C GLN A 31 -2.26 5.69 8.04
N LEU A 32 -1.23 4.91 8.38
CA LEU A 32 -1.22 3.99 9.50
C LEU A 32 -0.01 4.31 10.38
N ARG A 33 -0.27 4.70 11.62
CA ARG A 33 0.73 4.88 12.68
C ARG A 33 0.88 3.61 13.49
N ALA A 34 2.00 3.48 14.20
CA ALA A 34 2.36 2.25 14.92
C ALA A 34 1.28 1.73 15.88
N HIS A 35 0.58 2.64 16.57
CA HIS A 35 -0.45 2.27 17.55
C HIS A 35 -1.82 2.00 16.95
N GLU A 36 -2.04 2.39 15.70
CA GLU A 36 -3.34 2.32 15.04
C GLU A 36 -3.67 0.90 14.61
N ASP A 37 -4.97 0.62 14.57
CA ASP A 37 -5.50 -0.66 14.12
C ASP A 37 -5.60 -0.63 12.58
N PRO A 38 -4.86 -1.48 11.85
CA PRO A 38 -4.91 -1.55 10.40
C PRO A 38 -6.30 -1.90 9.85
N GLU A 39 -7.19 -2.50 10.67
CA GLU A 39 -8.58 -2.78 10.28
C GLU A 39 -9.49 -1.55 10.38
N ARG A 40 -9.00 -0.46 10.96
CA ARG A 40 -9.76 0.77 11.22
C ARG A 40 -9.17 2.01 10.55
N VAL A 41 -8.21 1.83 9.65
CA VAL A 41 -7.64 2.94 8.88
C VAL A 41 -8.68 3.42 7.88
N GLU A 42 -9.08 4.69 7.99
CA GLU A 42 -9.94 5.37 7.03
C GLU A 42 -9.08 6.28 6.14
N PRO A 43 -9.48 6.51 4.87
CA PRO A 43 -8.85 7.50 4.02
C PRO A 43 -8.86 8.88 4.71
N VAL A 44 -7.70 9.55 4.71
CA VAL A 44 -7.60 10.93 5.20
C VAL A 44 -8.35 11.87 4.26
N GLY A 45 -8.27 11.60 2.95
CA GLY A 45 -9.02 12.34 1.95
C GLY A 45 -8.46 12.15 0.55
N THR A 46 -8.90 13.01 -0.37
CA THR A 46 -8.27 13.15 -1.69
C THR A 46 -6.97 13.92 -1.58
N CYS A 47 -6.01 13.67 -2.47
CA CYS A 47 -4.78 14.44 -2.53
C CYS A 47 -4.25 14.63 -3.94
N GLU A 48 -3.48 15.69 -4.13
CA GLU A 48 -2.57 15.86 -5.26
C GLU A 48 -1.14 15.42 -4.88
N VAL A 49 -0.27 15.30 -5.89
CA VAL A 49 1.08 14.78 -5.70
C VAL A 49 1.92 15.60 -4.71
N ASP A 50 1.82 16.93 -4.75
CA ASP A 50 2.58 17.81 -3.87
C ASP A 50 2.12 17.69 -2.42
N GLU A 51 0.82 17.47 -2.19
CA GLU A 51 0.25 17.26 -0.86
C GLU A 51 0.74 15.93 -0.29
N PHE A 52 0.66 14.84 -1.06
CA PHE A 52 1.15 13.54 -0.61
C PHE A 52 2.66 13.54 -0.35
N LEU A 53 3.46 14.20 -1.20
CA LEU A 53 4.90 14.37 -0.98
C LEU A 53 5.22 15.23 0.26
N ALA A 54 4.39 16.22 0.57
CA ALA A 54 4.52 17.02 1.78
C ALA A 54 4.23 16.18 3.04
N GLU A 55 3.19 15.34 2.99
CA GLU A 55 2.87 14.41 4.07
C GLU A 55 3.97 13.35 4.26
N MET A 56 4.51 12.79 3.17
CA MET A 56 5.69 11.92 3.24
C MET A 56 6.89 12.59 3.91
N ALA A 57 7.14 13.87 3.65
CA ALA A 57 8.25 14.60 4.25
C ALA A 57 8.03 14.88 5.74
N ARG A 58 6.77 15.04 6.15
CA ARG A 58 6.37 15.30 7.55
C ARG A 58 6.23 14.04 8.37
N PHE A 59 6.01 12.89 7.73
CA PHE A 59 5.73 11.66 8.42
C PHE A 59 6.93 11.24 9.30
N PRO A 60 6.71 10.95 10.60
CA PRO A 60 7.79 10.61 11.52
C PRO A 60 8.25 9.15 11.33
N TRP A 61 8.80 8.84 10.16
CA TRP A 61 9.15 7.47 9.71
C TRP A 61 9.95 6.70 10.75
N HIS A 62 11.08 7.27 11.18
CA HIS A 62 11.98 6.57 12.10
C HIS A 62 11.35 6.36 13.47
N GLU A 63 10.69 7.37 14.03
CA GLU A 63 10.05 7.28 15.35
C GLU A 63 8.91 6.24 15.35
N GLN A 64 8.07 6.26 14.31
CA GLN A 64 6.99 5.31 14.16
C GLN A 64 7.51 3.88 13.93
N ALA A 65 8.59 3.71 13.17
CA ALA A 65 9.20 2.40 12.94
C ALA A 65 9.79 1.81 14.23
N ARG A 66 10.47 2.64 15.02
CA ARG A 66 10.96 2.24 16.36
C ARG A 66 9.82 1.84 17.27
N GLU A 67 8.75 2.62 17.27
CA GLU A 67 7.62 2.36 18.14
C GLU A 67 6.90 1.07 17.74
N ALA A 68 6.68 0.84 16.44
CA ALA A 68 6.14 -0.40 15.91
C ALA A 68 6.98 -1.62 16.31
N LEU A 69 8.32 -1.53 16.27
CA LEU A 69 9.20 -2.60 16.71
C LEU A 69 9.02 -2.90 18.22
N LYS A 70 8.95 -1.88 19.07
CA LYS A 70 8.78 -2.04 20.53
C LYS A 70 7.47 -2.72 20.89
N ILE A 71 6.38 -2.25 20.30
CA ILE A 71 5.02 -2.76 20.59
C ILE A 71 4.68 -4.01 19.78
N LYS A 72 5.58 -4.44 18.88
CA LYS A 72 5.44 -5.59 17.98
C LYS A 72 4.14 -5.53 17.15
N LYS A 73 3.89 -4.35 16.56
CA LYS A 73 2.74 -4.08 15.68
C LYS A 73 3.20 -3.71 14.26
N ASN A 74 2.25 -3.24 13.45
CA ASN A 74 2.41 -2.99 12.03
C ASN A 74 3.46 -1.94 11.77
N SER A 75 4.19 -2.16 10.68
CA SER A 75 5.00 -1.11 10.09
C SER A 75 4.13 0.10 9.78
N PRO A 76 4.51 1.29 10.28
CA PRO A 76 3.80 2.51 9.93
C PRO A 76 3.89 2.73 8.43
N THR A 77 2.79 3.16 7.84
CA THR A 77 2.58 3.14 6.40
C THR A 77 1.86 4.40 5.94
N LEU A 78 2.31 4.97 4.83
CA LEU A 78 1.50 5.88 4.02
C LEU A 78 1.08 5.17 2.76
N SER A 79 -0.16 5.36 2.32
CA SER A 79 -0.60 4.82 1.04
C SER A 79 -1.41 5.82 0.23
N VAL A 80 -1.34 5.66 -1.09
CA VAL A 80 -2.15 6.41 -2.05
C VAL A 80 -2.77 5.42 -3.05
N THR A 81 -4.04 5.62 -3.34
CA THR A 81 -4.83 4.81 -4.28
C THR A 81 -5.38 5.69 -5.37
N ASP A 82 -5.12 5.31 -6.63
CA ASP A 82 -5.74 5.89 -7.80
C ASP A 82 -7.09 5.19 -8.08
N LEU A 83 -8.19 5.88 -7.78
CA LEU A 83 -9.53 5.32 -7.97
C LEU A 83 -9.88 5.13 -9.46
N LYS A 84 -9.18 5.82 -10.36
CA LYS A 84 -9.41 5.67 -11.80
C LYS A 84 -8.88 4.35 -12.34
N THR A 85 -7.71 3.95 -11.85
CA THR A 85 -6.99 2.78 -12.36
C THR A 85 -7.03 1.60 -11.40
N ASP A 86 -7.67 1.73 -10.24
CA ASP A 86 -7.82 0.68 -9.23
C ASP A 86 -6.46 0.16 -8.70
N ARG A 87 -5.47 1.06 -8.63
CA ARG A 87 -4.09 0.78 -8.23
C ARG A 87 -3.73 1.53 -6.96
N SER A 88 -2.83 0.97 -6.16
CA SER A 88 -2.33 1.61 -4.94
C SER A 88 -0.82 1.52 -4.85
N LEU A 89 -0.20 2.55 -4.30
CA LEU A 89 1.20 2.57 -3.89
C LEU A 89 1.24 2.79 -2.38
N PHE A 90 1.94 1.93 -1.63
CA PHE A 90 2.15 2.11 -0.20
C PHE A 90 3.62 2.08 0.16
N ILE A 91 3.97 2.84 1.19
CA ILE A 91 5.33 3.02 1.68
C ILE A 91 5.29 2.69 3.17
N SER A 92 5.93 1.60 3.55
CA SER A 92 6.05 1.17 4.94
C SER A 92 7.49 1.36 5.41
N SER A 93 7.68 1.69 6.68
CA SER A 93 9.03 1.75 7.27
C SER A 93 9.23 0.74 8.40
N ALA A 94 10.48 0.31 8.58
CA ALA A 94 10.90 -0.56 9.67
C ALA A 94 12.32 -0.19 10.10
N VAL A 95 12.67 -0.54 11.34
CA VAL A 95 14.06 -0.47 11.82
C VAL A 95 14.57 -1.86 12.10
N ASP A 96 15.87 -2.07 11.88
CA ASP A 96 16.56 -3.29 12.33
C ASP A 96 17.05 -3.18 13.79
N ASP A 97 17.70 -4.24 14.28
CA ASP A 97 18.23 -4.31 15.65
C ASP A 97 19.31 -3.24 15.94
N SER A 98 19.89 -2.63 14.89
CA SER A 98 20.85 -1.53 14.99
C SER A 98 20.21 -0.15 14.82
N ASP A 99 18.88 -0.07 14.89
CA ASP A 99 18.09 1.16 14.73
C ASP A 99 18.25 1.80 13.34
N ARG A 100 18.69 1.04 12.33
CA ARG A 100 18.79 1.53 10.96
C ARG A 100 17.42 1.46 10.29
N LEU A 101 16.98 2.59 9.76
CA LEU A 101 15.72 2.74 9.05
C LEU A 101 15.81 2.14 7.64
N GLY A 102 14.82 1.34 7.28
CA GLY A 102 14.58 0.86 5.91
C GLY A 102 13.13 1.06 5.51
N TYR A 103 12.89 1.08 4.20
CA TYR A 103 11.55 1.24 3.63
C TYR A 103 11.18 0.05 2.75
N PHE A 104 9.88 -0.20 2.68
CA PHE A 104 9.27 -1.13 1.76
C PHE A 104 8.26 -0.39 0.92
N VAL A 105 8.36 -0.51 -0.41
CA VAL A 105 7.41 0.07 -1.35
C VAL A 105 6.59 -1.03 -1.99
N GLY A 106 5.29 -0.98 -1.76
CA GLY A 106 4.32 -1.93 -2.30
C GLY A 106 3.49 -1.31 -3.40
N TYR A 107 3.41 -2.01 -4.53
CA TYR A 107 2.55 -1.64 -5.65
C TYR A 107 1.44 -2.68 -5.81
N VAL A 108 0.20 -2.24 -5.60
CA VAL A 108 -1.02 -3.05 -5.72
C VAL A 108 -1.71 -2.71 -7.04
N TYR A 109 -2.04 -3.71 -7.83
CA TYR A 109 -2.67 -3.51 -9.13
C TYR A 109 -3.68 -4.61 -9.45
N PRO A 110 -4.65 -4.36 -10.34
CA PRO A 110 -5.65 -5.36 -10.73
C PRO A 110 -4.99 -6.64 -11.26
N GLY A 111 -5.57 -7.79 -10.88
CA GLY A 111 -5.22 -9.08 -11.45
C GLY A 111 -5.69 -9.20 -12.90
N GLU A 112 -5.14 -10.16 -13.63
CA GLU A 112 -5.59 -10.45 -15.00
C GLU A 112 -6.99 -11.07 -14.99
N GLU A 113 -7.79 -10.75 -16.00
CA GLU A 113 -9.14 -11.29 -16.15
C GLU A 113 -9.10 -12.83 -16.28
N GLY A 114 -9.93 -13.53 -15.51
CA GLY A 114 -9.93 -15.00 -15.45
C GLY A 114 -8.94 -15.61 -14.45
N MET A 115 -8.07 -14.81 -13.82
CA MET A 115 -7.21 -15.29 -12.74
C MET A 115 -7.92 -15.31 -11.39
N ARG A 116 -7.55 -16.27 -10.53
CA ARG A 116 -8.18 -16.47 -9.21
C ARG A 116 -7.87 -15.34 -8.22
N ALA A 117 -6.73 -14.67 -8.38
CA ALA A 117 -6.35 -13.52 -7.55
C ALA A 117 -6.88 -12.22 -8.19
N ARG A 118 -7.74 -11.50 -7.46
CA ARG A 118 -8.37 -10.25 -7.94
C ARG A 118 -7.38 -9.09 -8.05
N ARG A 119 -6.28 -9.14 -7.28
CA ARG A 119 -5.24 -8.11 -7.22
C ARG A 119 -3.89 -8.76 -7.04
N TYR A 120 -2.87 -8.11 -7.60
CA TYR A 120 -1.48 -8.46 -7.43
C TYR A 120 -0.78 -7.43 -6.54
N VAL A 121 0.22 -7.88 -5.79
CA VAL A 121 1.09 -7.01 -4.99
C VAL A 121 2.53 -7.36 -5.28
N SER A 122 3.31 -6.36 -5.63
CA SER A 122 4.77 -6.47 -5.66
C SER A 122 5.33 -5.57 -4.55
N LEU A 123 6.19 -6.14 -3.69
CA LEU A 123 6.81 -5.45 -2.56
C LEU A 123 8.33 -5.44 -2.75
N TYR A 124 8.93 -4.28 -2.55
CA TYR A 124 10.35 -4.01 -2.78
C TYR A 124 10.97 -3.36 -1.54
N GLU A 125 12.21 -3.72 -1.22
CA GLU A 125 13.03 -2.98 -0.25
C GLU A 125 13.63 -1.76 -0.95
N VAL A 126 13.49 -0.59 -0.35
CA VAL A 126 14.02 0.66 -0.91
C VAL A 126 14.77 1.41 0.19
N GLU A 127 16.05 1.69 -0.03
CA GLU A 127 16.89 2.33 1.00
C GLU A 127 16.79 3.85 0.97
N GLN A 128 16.58 4.44 -0.20
CA GLN A 128 16.67 5.88 -0.43
C GLN A 128 15.30 6.53 -0.62
N MET A 129 14.96 7.50 0.23
CA MET A 129 13.70 8.23 0.16
C MET A 129 13.53 8.97 -1.17
N GLU A 130 14.62 9.44 -1.78
CA GLU A 130 14.63 10.10 -3.09
C GLU A 130 14.08 9.19 -4.18
N ALA A 131 14.44 7.90 -4.19
CA ALA A 131 13.89 6.93 -5.13
C ALA A 131 12.39 6.71 -4.90
N ILE A 132 11.95 6.67 -3.63
CA ILE A 132 10.52 6.54 -3.28
C ILE A 132 9.74 7.77 -3.76
N ARG A 133 10.29 8.98 -3.61
CA ARG A 133 9.67 10.23 -4.12
C ARG A 133 9.49 10.17 -5.64
N GLU A 134 10.47 9.63 -6.37
CA GLU A 134 10.35 9.44 -7.82
C GLU A 134 9.26 8.41 -8.17
N MET A 135 9.19 7.28 -7.46
CA MET A 135 8.12 6.29 -7.64
C MET A 135 6.74 6.91 -7.44
N VAL A 136 6.58 7.75 -6.42
CA VAL A 136 5.34 8.50 -6.15
C VAL A 136 5.00 9.44 -7.30
N LEU A 137 5.96 10.22 -7.80
CA LEU A 137 5.75 11.09 -8.96
C LEU A 137 5.27 10.31 -10.18
N LEU A 138 5.88 9.15 -10.46
CA LEU A 138 5.48 8.28 -11.57
C LEU A 138 4.08 7.70 -11.38
N PHE A 139 3.72 7.34 -10.14
CA PHE A 139 2.38 6.85 -9.79
C PHE A 139 1.30 7.90 -10.04
N PHE A 140 1.49 9.14 -9.57
CA PHE A 140 0.54 10.23 -9.79
C PHE A 140 0.43 10.63 -11.27
N ARG A 141 1.52 10.50 -12.04
CA ARG A 141 1.50 10.66 -13.51
C ARG A 141 0.84 9.51 -14.26
N ARG A 142 0.51 8.42 -13.56
CA ARG A 142 0.03 7.15 -14.14
C ARG A 142 0.99 6.57 -15.18
N ASP A 143 2.29 6.85 -15.03
CA ASP A 143 3.33 6.27 -15.89
C ASP A 143 3.70 4.89 -15.36
N GLU A 144 2.81 3.92 -15.60
CA GLU A 144 2.95 2.56 -15.10
C GLU A 144 4.23 1.87 -15.64
N ALA A 145 4.62 2.18 -16.88
CA ALA A 145 5.80 1.59 -17.50
C ALA A 145 7.09 2.07 -16.82
N ALA A 146 7.21 3.37 -16.57
CA ALA A 146 8.35 3.91 -15.85
C ALA A 146 8.34 3.47 -14.38
N LEU A 147 7.18 3.49 -13.71
CA LEU A 147 7.06 3.06 -12.32
C LEU A 147 7.51 1.60 -12.14
N LYS A 148 7.02 0.68 -12.99
CA LYS A 148 7.41 -0.74 -12.92
C LYS A 148 8.91 -0.95 -13.20
N ARG A 149 9.50 -0.14 -14.08
CA ARG A 149 10.94 -0.18 -14.35
C ARG A 149 11.73 0.22 -13.11
N LEU A 150 11.41 1.38 -12.53
CA LEU A 150 12.08 1.89 -11.33
C LEU A 150 11.93 0.96 -10.12
N LEU A 151 10.72 0.40 -9.92
CA LEU A 151 10.50 -0.63 -8.89
C LEU A 151 11.34 -1.89 -9.16
N GLY A 152 11.46 -2.30 -10.43
CA GLY A 152 12.23 -3.48 -10.83
C GLY A 152 13.75 -3.37 -10.61
N GLU A 153 14.27 -2.17 -10.41
CA GLU A 153 15.68 -1.92 -10.06
C GLU A 153 15.94 -2.16 -8.57
N GLN A 154 14.90 -2.21 -7.74
CA GLN A 154 15.00 -2.38 -6.29
C GLN A 154 15.04 -3.86 -5.89
N PRO A 155 15.70 -4.21 -4.77
CA PRO A 155 15.63 -5.56 -4.22
C PRO A 155 14.18 -6.00 -3.98
N LYS A 156 13.77 -7.07 -4.65
CA LYS A 156 12.41 -7.59 -4.56
C LYS A 156 12.22 -8.38 -3.27
N TYR A 157 11.33 -7.91 -2.42
CA TYR A 157 10.99 -8.57 -1.16
C TYR A 157 9.93 -9.67 -1.36
N MET A 158 8.83 -9.35 -2.05
CA MET A 158 7.80 -10.33 -2.36
C MET A 158 7.03 -10.03 -3.64
N ASP A 159 6.44 -11.07 -4.21
CA ASP A 159 5.42 -10.97 -5.24
C ASP A 159 4.24 -11.88 -4.85
N ALA A 160 3.03 -11.33 -4.92
CA ALA A 160 1.79 -12.06 -4.68
C ALA A 160 0.94 -11.99 -5.95
N ARG A 161 1.05 -13.02 -6.80
CA ARG A 161 0.31 -13.13 -8.08
C ARG A 161 -0.67 -14.28 -8.14
N ASP A 162 -0.67 -15.13 -7.13
CA ASP A 162 -1.56 -16.26 -6.99
C ASP A 162 -2.19 -16.28 -5.59
N HIS A 163 -3.13 -17.20 -5.36
CA HIS A 163 -3.79 -17.32 -4.06
C HIS A 163 -2.81 -17.62 -2.91
N VAL A 164 -1.74 -18.37 -3.20
CA VAL A 164 -0.72 -18.75 -2.21
C VAL A 164 0.13 -17.55 -1.81
N GLY A 165 0.57 -16.75 -2.78
CA GLY A 165 1.28 -15.50 -2.60
C GLY A 165 0.40 -14.45 -1.93
N TRP A 166 -0.89 -14.38 -2.26
CA TRP A 166 -1.85 -13.51 -1.59
C TRP A 166 -2.07 -13.91 -0.12
N GLU A 167 -2.25 -15.20 0.17
CA GLU A 167 -2.28 -15.69 1.56
C GLU A 167 -0.97 -15.42 2.29
N LYS A 168 0.18 -15.57 1.62
CA LYS A 168 1.50 -15.25 2.20
C LYS A 168 1.60 -13.77 2.51
N TYR A 169 1.16 -12.89 1.60
CA TYR A 169 1.07 -11.45 1.81
C TYR A 169 0.16 -11.14 3.00
N LEU A 170 -1.04 -11.72 3.05
CA LEU A 170 -1.96 -11.54 4.17
C LEU A 170 -1.40 -12.07 5.49
N LYS A 171 -0.68 -13.21 5.49
CA LYS A 171 0.00 -13.76 6.67
C LYS A 171 1.19 -12.90 7.12
N ILE A 172 1.95 -12.35 6.17
CA ILE A 172 3.02 -11.38 6.46
C ILE A 172 2.39 -10.15 7.10
N LYS A 173 1.34 -9.59 6.48
CA LYS A 173 0.59 -8.46 7.04
C LYS A 173 0.09 -8.79 8.45
N GLN A 174 -0.60 -9.93 8.63
CA GLN A 174 -1.10 -10.40 9.93
C GLN A 174 -0.05 -10.65 10.99
N LYS A 175 1.18 -11.05 10.64
CA LYS A 175 2.28 -11.17 11.63
C LYS A 175 2.70 -9.85 12.22
N PHE A 176 2.34 -8.76 11.55
CA PHE A 176 2.54 -7.40 12.02
C PHE A 176 1.20 -6.77 12.49
N MET A 177 0.04 -7.42 12.31
CA MET A 177 -1.27 -6.99 12.86
C MET A 177 -1.49 -7.50 14.27
#